data_AF-A0ABC8CE53-F1
#
_entry.id   AF-A0ABC8CE53-F1
#
_cell.length_a   1.000
_cell.length_b   1.000
_cell.length_c   1.000
_cell.angle_alpha   90.00
_cell.angle_beta   90.00
_cell.angle_gamma   90.00
#
_symmetry.space_group_name_H-M   'P 1'
#
loop_
_entity.id
_entity.type
_entity.pdbx_description
1 polymer ?
#
loop_
_entity_poly.entity_id
_entity_poly.type
_entity_poly.pdbx_seq_one_letter_code
_entity_poly.pdbx_strand_id
1 'polypeptide(L)'
;MKFFALIETAANSGQFRLSDAMVEAQSTTAALALIAPTISPGLRYGAWLYHEVRGLPDFSSVTDAEKGKTYSVLAQVGGTDQPWVEDGQQLVSTLCDASNLCLSMSQYMGFRLGLMPVDEKPVAAPATSGTETAPAS
;
A
#
# COMPACT_ATOMS: atom_id res chain seq x y z
N MET A 1 -6.70 12.44 12.56
CA MET A 1 -5.77 13.37 11.89
C MET A 1 -6.26 13.56 10.46
N LYS A 2 -6.56 14.78 9.98
CA LYS A 2 -7.06 14.99 8.61
C LYS A 2 -5.87 15.28 7.69
N PHE A 3 -5.71 14.48 6.64
CA PHE A 3 -4.74 14.68 5.56
C PHE A 3 -5.45 15.27 4.34
N PHE A 4 -4.88 16.30 3.73
CA PHE A 4 -5.39 16.91 2.50
C PHE A 4 -4.57 16.41 1.31
N ALA A 5 -5.16 15.50 0.54
CA ALA A 5 -4.54 14.95 -0.65
C ALA A 5 -4.80 15.85 -1.87
N LEU A 6 -3.72 16.29 -2.50
CA LEU A 6 -3.73 16.93 -3.81
C LEU A 6 -3.46 15.85 -4.87
N ILE A 7 -4.48 15.44 -5.61
CA ILE A 7 -4.42 14.27 -6.49
C ILE A 7 -4.10 14.71 -7.92
N GLU A 8 -2.97 14.29 -8.48
CA GLU A 8 -2.67 14.51 -9.89
C GLU A 8 -3.61 13.68 -10.77
N THR A 9 -4.24 14.32 -11.76
CA THR A 9 -5.32 13.70 -12.54
C THR A 9 -4.83 12.83 -13.70
N ALA A 10 -3.61 13.08 -14.18
CA ALA A 10 -2.93 12.26 -15.19
C ALA A 10 -1.41 12.47 -15.08
N ALA A 11 -0.63 11.49 -15.53
CA ALA A 11 0.83 11.54 -15.43
C ALA A 11 1.41 12.83 -16.04
N ASN A 12 2.05 13.66 -15.20
CA ASN A 12 2.68 14.93 -15.59
C ASN A 12 1.71 15.91 -16.27
N SER A 13 0.42 15.86 -15.97
CA SER A 13 -0.58 16.74 -16.62
C SER A 13 -0.48 18.19 -16.18
N GLY A 14 0.14 18.44 -15.01
CA GLY A 14 0.07 19.73 -14.34
C GLY A 14 -1.32 20.06 -13.78
N GLN A 15 -2.25 19.10 -13.80
CA GLN A 15 -3.60 19.24 -13.25
C GLN A 15 -3.76 18.38 -12.00
N PHE A 16 -4.19 19.04 -10.93
CA PHE A 16 -4.36 18.44 -9.62
C PHE A 16 -5.76 18.70 -9.08
N ARG A 17 -6.25 17.78 -8.25
CA ARG A 17 -7.54 17.87 -7.57
C ARG A 17 -7.36 18.00 -6.07
N LEU A 18 -7.96 19.04 -5.49
CA LEU A 18 -8.12 19.20 -4.05
C LEU A 18 -9.60 19.13 -3.72
N SER A 19 -10.05 18.00 -3.16
CA SER A 19 -11.48 17.71 -2.99
C SER A 19 -12.24 17.84 -4.32
N ASP A 20 -13.08 18.86 -4.49
CA ASP A 20 -13.84 19.12 -5.72
C ASP A 20 -13.23 20.23 -6.60
N ALA A 21 -12.13 20.86 -6.16
CA ALA A 21 -11.48 21.95 -6.89
C ALA A 21 -10.35 21.44 -7.80
N MET A 22 -10.23 22.03 -8.99
CA MET A 22 -9.08 21.87 -9.88
C MET A 22 -8.00 22.90 -9.56
N VAL A 23 -6.74 22.46 -9.56
CA VAL A 23 -5.54 23.27 -9.38
C VAL A 23 -4.62 22.98 -10.56
N GLU A 24 -4.32 24.00 -11.36
CA GLU A 24 -3.34 23.90 -12.43
C GLU A 24 -1.99 24.46 -11.96
N ALA A 25 -0.92 23.69 -12.17
CA ALA A 25 0.42 24.08 -11.77
C ALA A 25 1.46 23.36 -12.63
N GLN A 26 2.57 24.05 -12.91
CA GLN A 26 3.67 23.53 -13.75
C GLN A 26 4.46 22.39 -13.09
N SER A 27 4.25 22.13 -11.79
CA SER A 27 4.89 21.05 -11.05
C SER A 27 4.12 20.77 -9.75
N THR A 28 4.38 19.60 -9.16
CA THR A 28 3.88 19.22 -7.84
C THR A 28 4.25 20.23 -6.75
N THR A 29 5.51 20.71 -6.75
CA THR A 29 5.96 21.72 -5.79
C THR A 29 5.19 23.03 -5.91
N ALA A 30 4.93 23.49 -7.14
CA ALA A 30 4.11 24.68 -7.38
C ALA A 30 2.66 24.46 -6.93
N ALA A 31 2.10 23.29 -7.21
CA ALA A 31 0.74 22.93 -6.80
C ALA A 31 0.59 22.92 -5.26
N LEU A 32 1.57 22.34 -4.56
CA LEU A 32 1.62 22.33 -3.10
C LEU A 32 1.75 23.73 -2.50
N ALA A 33 2.55 24.61 -3.12
CA ALA A 33 2.69 26.00 -2.69
C ALA A 33 1.37 26.78 -2.85
N LEU A 34 0.60 26.53 -3.91
CA LEU A 34 -0.71 27.16 -4.13
C LEU A 34 -1.74 26.77 -3.08
N ILE A 35 -1.73 25.51 -2.62
CA ILE A 35 -2.73 25.04 -1.64
C ILE A 35 -2.31 25.30 -0.19
N ALA A 36 -1.01 25.37 0.11
CA ALA A 36 -0.50 25.59 1.47
C ALA A 36 -1.23 26.68 2.27
N PRO A 37 -1.51 27.89 1.74
CA PRO A 37 -2.21 28.94 2.49
C PRO A 37 -3.68 28.62 2.81
N THR A 38 -4.28 27.64 2.13
CA THR A 38 -5.67 27.22 2.36
C THR A 38 -5.81 26.14 3.45
N ILE A 39 -4.68 25.55 3.87
CA ILE A 39 -4.64 24.47 4.84
C ILE A 39 -4.47 25.04 6.26
N SER A 40 -5.37 24.70 7.18
CA SER A 40 -5.26 25.18 8.56
C SER A 40 -4.03 24.62 9.29
N PRO A 41 -3.45 25.37 10.24
CA PRO A 41 -2.32 24.90 11.04
C PRO A 41 -2.62 23.56 11.74
N GLY A 42 -1.62 22.66 11.76
CA GLY A 42 -1.74 21.32 12.36
C GLY A 42 -2.32 20.24 11.45
N LEU A 43 -2.74 20.59 10.23
CA LEU A 43 -3.14 19.63 9.21
C LEU A 43 -1.94 19.21 8.35
N ARG A 44 -1.90 17.93 7.96
CA ARG A 44 -0.92 17.41 7.00
C ARG A 44 -1.50 17.52 5.60
N TYR A 45 -0.68 17.86 4.62
CA TYR A 45 -1.07 17.89 3.21
C TYR A 45 0.07 17.37 2.35
N GLY A 46 -0.25 16.91 1.16
CA GLY A 46 0.73 16.35 0.23
C GLY A 46 0.10 16.00 -1.11
N ALA A 47 0.94 15.69 -2.08
CA ALA A 47 0.49 15.31 -3.40
C ALA A 47 0.43 13.79 -3.53
N TRP A 48 -0.67 13.29 -4.09
CA TRP A 48 -0.75 11.93 -4.61
C TRP A 48 -0.55 12.03 -6.11
N LEU A 49 0.66 11.67 -6.55
CA LEU A 49 1.01 11.67 -7.95
C LEU A 49 0.24 10.58 -8.67
N TYR A 50 -0.02 10.82 -9.95
CA TYR A 50 -0.72 9.87 -10.77
C TYR A 50 0.14 8.62 -10.90
N HIS A 51 -0.42 7.48 -10.53
CA HIS A 51 0.19 6.18 -10.73
C HIS A 51 -0.71 5.37 -11.64
N GLU A 52 -0.22 5.07 -12.85
CA GLU A 52 -0.91 4.11 -13.70
C GLU A 52 -0.75 2.73 -13.06
N VAL A 53 -1.84 2.18 -12.55
CA VAL A 53 -1.84 0.82 -12.00
C VAL A 53 -2.44 -0.10 -13.07
N ARG A 54 -1.60 -0.97 -13.64
CA ARG A 54 -2.02 -1.98 -14.62
C ARG A 54 -2.03 -3.36 -13.97
N GLY A 55 -2.95 -4.20 -14.44
CA GLY A 55 -3.03 -5.58 -13.97
C GLY A 55 -3.65 -5.73 -12.59
N LEU A 56 -4.44 -4.75 -12.14
CA LEU A 56 -5.27 -4.91 -10.96
C LEU A 56 -6.21 -6.11 -11.17
N PRO A 57 -6.41 -6.96 -10.15
CA PRO A 57 -7.39 -8.04 -10.24
C PRO A 57 -8.78 -7.46 -10.50
N ASP A 58 -9.58 -8.18 -11.28
CA ASP A 58 -10.99 -7.82 -11.48
C ASP A 58 -11.70 -7.77 -10.13
N PHE A 59 -12.60 -6.79 -9.98
CA PHE A 59 -13.43 -6.72 -8.80
C PHE A 59 -14.35 -7.94 -8.76
N SER A 60 -14.31 -8.67 -7.65
CA SER A 60 -15.26 -9.71 -7.30
C SER A 60 -15.89 -9.40 -5.95
N SER A 61 -17.20 -9.60 -5.82
CA SER A 61 -17.86 -9.53 -4.53
C SER A 61 -17.25 -10.54 -3.57
N VAL A 62 -17.19 -10.18 -2.28
CA VAL A 62 -16.75 -11.10 -1.22
C VAL A 62 -17.58 -12.39 -1.26
N THR A 63 -16.93 -13.53 -1.06
CA THR A 63 -17.66 -14.79 -0.88
C THR A 63 -18.26 -14.87 0.52
N ASP A 64 -19.34 -15.63 0.71
CA ASP A 64 -19.94 -15.83 2.04
C ASP A 64 -18.96 -16.45 3.03
N ALA A 65 -18.05 -17.32 2.55
CA ALA A 65 -17.02 -17.95 3.36
C ALA A 65 -15.95 -16.95 3.84
N GLU A 66 -15.75 -15.84 3.13
CA GLU A 66 -14.76 -14.81 3.48
C GLU A 66 -15.34 -13.61 4.22
N LYS A 67 -16.64 -13.38 4.10
CA LYS A 67 -17.29 -12.20 4.65
C LYS A 67 -17.06 -12.06 6.16
N GLY A 68 -16.51 -10.91 6.56
CA GLY A 68 -16.21 -10.56 7.94
C GLY A 68 -14.89 -11.09 8.48
N LYS A 69 -14.15 -11.93 7.73
CA LYS A 69 -12.82 -12.36 8.15
C LYS A 69 -11.83 -11.21 8.15
N THR A 70 -10.96 -11.21 9.15
CA THR A 70 -9.96 -10.17 9.38
C THR A 70 -8.56 -10.77 9.27
N TYR A 71 -7.68 -10.02 8.61
CA TYR A 71 -6.31 -10.44 8.32
C TYR A 71 -5.34 -9.33 8.72
N SER A 72 -4.25 -9.69 9.39
CA SER A 72 -3.07 -8.85 9.52
C SER A 72 -2.34 -8.78 8.19
N VAL A 73 -1.94 -7.56 7.78
CA VAL A 73 -1.13 -7.34 6.59
C VAL A 73 0.33 -7.59 6.93
N LEU A 74 0.98 -8.41 6.10
CA LEU A 74 2.41 -8.63 6.12
C LEU A 74 3.06 -7.89 4.94
N ALA A 75 4.23 -7.33 5.17
CA ALA A 75 5.07 -6.71 4.14
C ALA A 75 6.37 -7.50 3.98
N GLN A 76 6.78 -7.69 2.72
CA GLN A 76 8.11 -8.18 2.37
C GLN A 76 8.81 -7.10 1.53
N VAL A 77 9.49 -6.19 2.23
CA VAL A 77 10.18 -5.04 1.65
C VAL A 77 11.58 -5.45 1.25
N GLY A 78 12.00 -5.16 0.01
CA GLY A 78 13.38 -5.42 -0.45
C GLY A 78 13.60 -6.73 -1.20
N GLY A 79 12.53 -7.48 -1.52
CA GLY A 79 12.59 -8.63 -2.43
C GLY A 79 12.25 -9.98 -1.77
N THR A 80 12.29 -11.05 -2.57
CA THR A 80 11.80 -12.40 -2.18
C THR A 80 12.55 -13.04 -1.03
N ASP A 81 13.75 -12.56 -0.74
CA ASP A 81 14.67 -13.14 0.24
C ASP A 81 14.54 -12.49 1.62
N GLN A 82 13.69 -11.46 1.74
CA GLN A 82 13.46 -10.75 2.99
C GLN A 82 12.37 -11.45 3.82
N PRO A 83 12.41 -11.36 5.16
CA PRO A 83 11.32 -11.90 5.96
C PRO A 83 10.03 -11.11 5.74
N TRP A 84 8.90 -11.80 5.91
CA TRP A 84 7.61 -11.13 6.09
C TRP A 84 7.56 -10.51 7.48
N VAL A 85 7.18 -9.24 7.55
CA VAL A 85 6.97 -8.51 8.81
C VAL A 85 5.56 -7.94 8.85
N GLU A 86 4.97 -7.82 10.03
CA GLU A 86 3.67 -7.14 10.15
C GLU A 86 3.80 -5.67 9.77
N ASP A 87 2.92 -5.20 8.89
CA ASP A 87 2.83 -3.79 8.49
C ASP A 87 1.98 -2.95 9.47
N GLY A 88 1.34 -3.61 10.44
CA GLY A 88 0.45 -2.97 11.43
C GLY A 88 -0.95 -2.64 10.92
N GLN A 89 -1.23 -2.91 9.64
CA GLN A 89 -2.56 -2.79 9.06
C GLN A 89 -3.36 -4.09 9.22
N GLN A 90 -4.67 -3.96 9.31
CA GLN A 90 -5.60 -5.08 9.21
C GLN A 90 -6.59 -4.84 8.06
N LEU A 91 -6.87 -5.89 7.29
CA LEU A 91 -7.88 -5.88 6.23
C LEU A 91 -9.03 -6.79 6.61
N VAL A 92 -10.25 -6.33 6.38
CA VAL A 92 -11.48 -7.10 6.59
C VAL A 92 -12.14 -7.34 5.24
N SER A 93 -12.43 -8.60 4.93
CA SER A 93 -13.23 -9.00 3.78
C SER A 93 -14.67 -8.49 3.96
N THR A 94 -15.05 -7.41 3.26
CA THR A 94 -16.36 -6.75 3.41
C THR A 94 -17.07 -6.60 2.08
N LEU A 95 -16.74 -5.57 1.29
CA LEU A 95 -17.29 -5.36 -0.05
C LEU A 95 -16.56 -6.22 -1.10
N CYS A 96 -15.27 -6.45 -0.89
CA CYS A 96 -14.41 -7.36 -1.65
C CYS A 96 -13.58 -8.22 -0.69
N ASP A 97 -13.03 -9.32 -1.22
CA ASP A 97 -12.11 -10.17 -0.46
C ASP A 97 -10.84 -9.39 -0.09
N ALA A 98 -10.36 -9.58 1.14
CA ALA A 98 -9.12 -8.95 1.63
C ALA A 98 -7.92 -9.26 0.73
N SER A 99 -7.88 -10.43 0.08
CA SER A 99 -6.84 -10.82 -0.88
C SER A 99 -6.79 -9.92 -2.11
N ASN A 100 -7.94 -9.54 -2.66
CA ASN A 100 -8.05 -8.64 -3.80
C ASN A 100 -7.53 -7.23 -3.44
N LEU A 101 -7.91 -6.75 -2.24
CA LEU A 101 -7.41 -5.49 -1.70
C LEU A 101 -5.89 -5.53 -1.45
N CYS A 102 -5.37 -6.62 -0.86
CA CYS A 102 -3.95 -6.82 -0.61
C CYS A 102 -3.11 -6.81 -1.90
N LEU A 103 -3.59 -7.46 -2.96
CA LEU A 103 -2.94 -7.45 -4.27
C LEU A 103 -2.90 -6.04 -4.88
N SER A 104 -4.02 -5.32 -4.79
CA SER A 104 -4.12 -3.93 -5.27
C SER A 104 -3.14 -3.01 -4.52
N MET A 105 -3.04 -3.16 -3.20
CA MET A 105 -2.09 -2.42 -2.38
C MET A 105 -0.64 -2.78 -2.72
N SER A 106 -0.33 -4.05 -2.96
CA SER A 106 1.01 -4.48 -3.36
C SER A 106 1.45 -3.83 -4.67
N GLN A 107 0.54 -3.73 -5.65
CA GLN A 107 0.82 -3.04 -6.93
C GLN A 107 1.02 -1.53 -6.74
N TYR A 108 0.22 -0.90 -5.87
CA TYR A 108 0.35 0.53 -5.59
C TYR A 108 1.64 0.86 -4.82
N MET A 109 2.00 0.04 -3.83
CA MET A 109 3.14 0.29 -2.95
C MET A 109 4.48 -0.13 -3.55
N GLY A 110 4.49 -0.97 -4.57
CA GLY A 110 5.71 -1.42 -5.26
C GLY A 110 6.54 -2.45 -4.47
N PHE A 111 5.95 -3.09 -3.46
CA PHE A 111 6.54 -4.22 -2.74
C PHE A 111 5.49 -5.29 -2.42
N ARG A 112 5.94 -6.48 -2.03
CA ARG A 112 5.07 -7.64 -1.83
C ARG A 112 4.30 -7.49 -0.51
N LEU A 113 3.00 -7.70 -0.58
CA LEU A 113 2.11 -7.80 0.58
C LEU A 113 1.54 -9.21 0.70
N GLY A 114 1.27 -9.61 1.94
CA GLY A 114 0.69 -10.88 2.30
C GLY A 114 -0.39 -10.70 3.36
N LEU A 115 -1.20 -11.74 3.55
CA LEU A 115 -2.24 -11.76 4.55
C LEU A 115 -2.02 -12.94 5.49
N MET A 116 -2.23 -12.68 6.77
CA MET A 116 -2.24 -13.69 7.83
C MET A 116 -3.54 -13.50 8.61
N PRO A 117 -4.36 -14.54 8.83
CA PRO A 117 -5.51 -14.44 9.72
C PRO A 117 -5.08 -13.90 11.09
N VAL A 118 -5.88 -13.02 11.70
CA VAL A 118 -5.50 -12.35 12.96
C VAL A 118 -5.26 -13.31 14.14
N ASP A 119 -5.80 -14.52 14.07
CA ASP A 119 -5.64 -15.55 15.09
C ASP A 119 -4.45 -16.50 14.80
N GLU A 120 -3.70 -16.25 13.72
CA GLU A 120 -2.50 -17.01 13.34
C GLU A 120 -1.21 -16.27 13.70
N LYS A 121 -0.10 -17.00 13.72
CA LYS A 121 1.25 -16.44 13.95
C LYS A 121 2.12 -16.61 12.70
N PRO A 122 3.07 -15.70 12.45
CA PRO A 122 3.98 -15.84 11.33
C PRO A 122 4.75 -17.17 11.42
N VAL A 123 4.85 -17.88 10.31
CA VAL A 123 5.69 -19.08 10.22
C VAL A 123 7.15 -18.65 10.43
N ALA A 124 7.85 -19.32 11.33
CA ALA A 124 9.26 -19.02 11.62
C ALA A 124 10.10 -19.12 10.33
N ALA A 125 11.10 -18.24 10.19
CA ALA A 125 12.04 -18.32 9.09
C ALA A 125 12.71 -19.71 9.06
N PRO A 126 12.97 -20.29 7.86
CA PRO A 126 13.71 -21.53 7.76
C PRO A 126 15.05 -21.40 8.50
N ALA A 127 15.40 -22.38 9.33
CA ALA A 127 16.71 -22.41 9.96
C ALA A 127 17.78 -22.44 8.87
N THR A 128 18.67 -21.45 8.85
CA THR A 128 19.89 -21.49 8.06
C THR A 128 20.74 -22.64 8.60
N SER A 129 20.70 -23.81 7.93
CA SER A 129 21.62 -24.91 8.23
C SER A 129 23.04 -24.44 7.91
N GLY A 130 23.75 -23.99 8.94
CA GLY A 130 25.15 -23.62 8.87
C GLY A 130 26.03 -24.87 8.69
N THR A 131 26.79 -24.85 7.59
CA THR A 131 28.14 -25.40 7.42
C THR A 131 28.35 -26.88 7.72
N GLU A 132 28.20 -27.71 6.67
CA GLU A 132 28.91 -28.98 6.59
C GLU A 132 30.42 -28.71 6.58
N THR A 133 31.11 -29.15 7.63
CA THR A 133 32.56 -29.03 7.74
C THR A 133 33.18 -30.05 6.78
N ALA A 134 33.80 -29.59 5.70
CA ALA A 134 34.55 -30.47 4.81
C ALA A 134 35.71 -31.12 5.61
N PRO A 135 35.91 -32.45 5.53
CA PRO A 135 37.07 -33.08 6.14
C PRO A 135 38.32 -32.66 5.34
N ALA A 136 39.34 -32.20 6.05
CA ALA A 136 40.66 -32.00 5.47
C ALA A 136 41.28 -33.35 5.12
N SER A 137 41.76 -33.49 3.88
CA SER A 137 42.75 -34.49 3.46
C SER A 137 43.52 -33.95 2.26
#